data_AF-A0A3A1X0X5-F1
#
_entry.id   AF-A0A3A1X0X5-F1
#
_cell.length_a   1.000
_cell.length_b   1.000
_cell.length_c   1.000
_cell.angle_alpha   90.00
_cell.angle_beta   90.00
_cell.angle_gamma   90.00
#
_symmetry.space_group_name_H-M   'P 1'
#
loop_
_entity.id
_entity.type
_entity.pdbx_description
1 polymer ?
#
loop_
_entity_poly.entity_id
_entity_poly.type
_entity_poly.pdbx_seq_one_letter_code
_entity_poly.pdbx_strand_id
1 'polypeptide(L)'
;MLADLPDFNRIEKLHRATAPSEAAYNLIHCHCVVIATISWMLARHQNQLLAFKQLNLNNDFENFADFADKSQADVEQIMLRQMSKINEDLKNRCDLAKSCLKKLIDANALELPKVSGGIAPKDYVDEYAAFAGGLLHDIGTYFVLAKDGSKAANGKLEFDGPNYILHGLRGYNYLIDNGFSEDIAQFARNHTGVGLTCEQVVAQNLPLPAGDYVPRTVEQEIVMVADKYNSKSIQPRFLTVDTYRRKAARFGEENAKRWMCLVNKYGRVSVCKLADFFGLKVD
;
A
#
# COMPACT_ATOMS: atom_id res chain seq x y z
N MET A 1 -14.57 -6.34 -6.86
CA MET A 1 -14.68 -5.14 -6.01
C MET A 1 -15.00 -5.58 -4.60
N LEU A 2 -14.35 -4.99 -3.60
CA LEU A 2 -14.65 -5.24 -2.18
C LEU A 2 -15.96 -4.54 -1.80
N ALA A 3 -16.85 -5.22 -1.08
CA ALA A 3 -18.23 -4.74 -0.93
C ALA A 3 -18.34 -3.56 0.06
N ASP A 4 -17.64 -3.64 1.18
CA ASP A 4 -17.82 -2.75 2.33
C ASP A 4 -16.51 -2.01 2.69
N LEU A 5 -16.26 -0.91 1.98
CA LEU A 5 -15.10 -0.04 2.18
C LEU A 5 -15.50 1.16 3.07
N PRO A 6 -14.69 1.55 4.07
CA PRO A 6 -15.00 2.64 4.97
C PRO A 6 -14.82 3.99 4.27
N ASP A 7 -15.58 4.99 4.72
CA ASP A 7 -15.36 6.37 4.32
C ASP A 7 -13.99 6.89 4.80
N PHE A 8 -13.38 7.77 4.00
CA PHE A 8 -12.07 8.35 4.29
C PHE A 8 -12.02 9.07 5.65
N ASN A 9 -13.07 9.80 6.05
CA ASN A 9 -13.07 10.50 7.34
C ASN A 9 -13.17 9.52 8.50
N ARG A 10 -13.82 8.36 8.32
CA ARG A 10 -13.86 7.30 9.33
C ARG A 10 -12.46 6.76 9.58
N ILE A 11 -11.65 6.58 8.53
CA ILE A 11 -10.25 6.13 8.63
C ILE A 11 -9.41 7.16 9.40
N GLU A 12 -9.45 8.43 9.01
CA GLU A 12 -8.68 9.50 9.66
C GLU A 12 -9.06 9.66 11.13
N LYS A 13 -10.37 9.63 11.43
CA LYS A 13 -10.87 9.68 12.81
C LYS A 13 -10.38 8.48 13.62
N LEU A 14 -10.32 7.29 13.03
CA LEU A 14 -9.82 6.10 13.71
C LEU A 14 -8.35 6.27 14.10
N HIS A 15 -7.47 6.71 13.20
CA HIS A 15 -6.07 6.98 13.55
C HIS A 15 -5.95 7.99 14.70
N ARG A 16 -6.71 9.10 14.64
CA ARG A 16 -6.68 10.14 15.67
C ARG A 16 -7.16 9.64 17.03
N ALA A 17 -8.20 8.82 17.05
CA ALA A 17 -8.76 8.27 18.28
C ALA A 17 -7.89 7.16 18.89
N THR A 18 -7.13 6.43 18.05
CA THR A 18 -6.36 5.25 18.48
C THR A 18 -4.97 5.61 18.98
N ALA A 19 -4.35 6.66 18.43
CA ALA A 19 -2.98 6.99 18.73
C ALA A 19 -2.80 7.37 20.22
N PRO A 20 -1.86 6.72 20.95
CA PRO A 20 -1.66 6.98 22.38
C PRO A 20 -0.97 8.33 22.66
N SER A 21 -0.33 8.91 21.65
CA SER A 21 0.31 10.22 21.73
C SER A 21 0.38 10.86 20.34
N GLU A 22 0.65 12.16 20.31
CA GLU A 22 0.88 12.88 19.06
C GLU A 22 2.15 12.42 18.32
N ALA A 23 3.20 12.04 19.05
CA ALA A 23 4.42 11.50 18.46
C ALA A 23 4.17 10.14 17.77
N ALA A 24 3.39 9.26 18.42
CA ALA A 24 2.97 7.99 17.84
C ALA A 24 2.08 8.21 16.60
N TYR A 25 1.10 9.11 16.71
CA TYR A 25 0.25 9.49 15.58
C TYR A 25 1.09 9.94 14.39
N ASN A 26 1.96 10.93 14.60
CA ASN A 26 2.75 11.53 13.52
C ASN A 26 3.69 10.52 12.86
N LEU A 27 4.23 9.53 13.59
CA LEU A 27 5.08 8.51 12.98
C LEU A 27 4.26 7.53 12.14
N ILE A 28 3.20 6.96 12.71
CA ILE A 28 2.47 5.84 12.11
C ILE A 28 1.53 6.34 11.02
N HIS A 29 0.79 7.42 11.26
CA HIS A 29 -0.10 8.01 10.27
C HIS A 29 0.66 8.53 9.05
N CYS A 30 1.78 9.25 9.23
CA CYS A 30 2.59 9.71 8.09
C CYS A 30 3.08 8.54 7.23
N HIS A 31 3.46 7.42 7.84
CA HIS A 31 3.78 6.23 7.07
C HIS A 31 2.57 5.70 6.30
N CYS A 32 1.42 5.54 6.96
CA CYS A 32 0.19 5.12 6.29
C CYS A 32 -0.20 6.05 5.12
N VAL A 33 0.02 7.36 5.23
CA VAL A 33 -0.16 8.33 4.14
C VAL A 33 0.74 8.02 2.95
N VAL A 34 2.04 7.75 3.20
CA VAL A 34 2.98 7.34 2.15
C VAL A 34 2.52 6.05 1.48
N ILE A 35 2.11 5.04 2.27
CA ILE A 35 1.68 3.75 1.72
C ILE A 35 0.37 3.84 0.95
N ALA A 36 -0.61 4.61 1.42
CA ALA A 36 -1.84 4.87 0.68
C ALA A 36 -1.57 5.55 -0.66
N THR A 37 -0.62 6.49 -0.69
CA THR A 37 -0.19 7.18 -1.92
C THR A 37 0.42 6.20 -2.91
N ILE A 38 1.40 5.40 -2.48
CA ILE A 38 2.05 4.40 -3.34
C ILE A 38 1.06 3.32 -3.80
N SER A 39 0.18 2.86 -2.90
CA SER A 39 -0.83 1.84 -3.22
C SER A 39 -1.78 2.34 -4.31
N TRP A 40 -2.26 3.58 -4.21
CA TRP A 40 -3.06 4.20 -5.25
C TRP A 40 -2.27 4.32 -6.57
N MET A 41 -1.01 4.77 -6.53
CA MET A 41 -0.16 4.89 -7.72
C MET A 41 0.01 3.55 -8.45
N LEU A 42 0.27 2.46 -7.71
CA LEU A 42 0.43 1.12 -8.27
C LEU A 42 -0.88 0.57 -8.83
N ALA A 43 -2.00 0.72 -8.10
CA ALA A 43 -3.33 0.31 -8.57
C ALA A 43 -3.71 1.02 -9.86
N ARG A 44 -3.52 2.35 -9.90
CA ARG A 44 -3.78 3.17 -11.08
C ARG A 44 -2.90 2.80 -12.26
N HIS A 45 -1.61 2.56 -12.02
CA HIS A 45 -0.69 2.11 -13.06
C HIS A 45 -1.12 0.78 -13.68
N GLN A 46 -1.57 -0.17 -12.85
CA GLN A 46 -2.12 -1.45 -13.33
C GLN A 46 -3.37 -1.24 -14.20
N ASN A 47 -4.28 -0.34 -13.79
CA ASN A 47 -5.46 0.02 -14.58
C ASN A 47 -5.11 0.66 -15.92
N GLN A 48 -4.10 1.52 -15.95
CA GLN A 48 -3.57 2.11 -17.20
C GLN A 48 -3.03 1.02 -18.12
N LEU A 49 -2.18 0.11 -17.62
CA LEU A 49 -1.64 -0.99 -18.41
C LEU A 49 -2.74 -1.88 -19.02
N LEU A 50 -3.80 -2.18 -18.25
CA LEU A 50 -4.94 -2.96 -18.75
C LEU A 50 -5.71 -2.21 -19.83
N ALA A 51 -6.03 -0.94 -19.63
CA ALA A 51 -6.77 -0.14 -20.60
C ALA A 51 -6.06 -0.06 -21.95
N PHE A 52 -4.73 0.09 -21.94
CA PHE A 52 -3.91 0.11 -23.14
C PHE A 52 -3.82 -1.27 -23.81
N LYS A 53 -3.64 -2.34 -23.03
CA LYS A 53 -3.71 -3.71 -23.56
C LYS A 53 -5.05 -3.97 -24.27
N GLN A 54 -6.16 -3.52 -23.70
CA GLN A 54 -7.48 -3.66 -24.30
C GLN A 54 -7.66 -2.80 -25.57
N LEU A 55 -7.03 -1.63 -25.66
CA LEU A 55 -7.04 -0.83 -26.89
C LEU A 55 -6.31 -1.53 -28.04
N ASN A 56 -5.12 -2.09 -27.78
CA ASN A 56 -4.32 -2.79 -28.80
C ASN A 56 -4.99 -4.09 -29.27
N LEU A 57 -5.89 -4.67 -28.47
CA LEU A 57 -6.69 -5.82 -28.88
C LEU A 57 -7.90 -5.44 -29.76
N ASN A 58 -8.31 -4.17 -29.75
CA ASN A 58 -9.53 -3.68 -30.40
C ASN A 58 -9.28 -2.71 -31.57
N ASN A 59 -8.04 -2.30 -31.84
CA ASN A 59 -7.63 -1.43 -32.95
C ASN A 59 -6.18 -1.74 -33.40
N ASP A 60 -5.90 -1.57 -34.69
CA ASP A 60 -4.62 -1.74 -35.41
C ASP A 60 -3.49 -0.78 -34.97
N PHE A 61 -3.17 -0.70 -33.67
CA PHE A 61 -1.95 -0.03 -33.20
C PHE A 61 -0.82 -1.05 -33.07
N GLU A 62 -0.05 -1.21 -34.14
CA GLU A 62 1.19 -1.98 -34.18
C GLU A 62 2.32 -1.26 -33.42
N ASN A 63 2.23 -1.08 -32.09
CA ASN A 63 3.37 -1.14 -31.15
C ASN A 63 3.07 -0.55 -29.77
N PHE A 64 3.73 -1.13 -28.76
CA PHE A 64 3.84 -0.61 -27.38
C PHE A 64 4.53 0.76 -27.29
N ALA A 65 5.18 1.23 -28.36
CA ALA A 65 5.91 2.50 -28.44
C ALA A 65 5.00 3.73 -28.30
N ASP A 66 3.72 3.62 -28.67
CA ASP A 66 2.73 4.70 -28.57
C ASP A 66 2.36 5.11 -27.12
N PHE A 67 2.76 4.32 -26.12
CA PHE A 67 2.49 4.59 -24.70
C PHE A 67 3.45 5.62 -24.10
N ALA A 68 4.70 5.68 -24.58
CA ALA A 68 5.73 6.56 -24.03
C ALA A 68 5.49 8.04 -24.38
N ASP A 69 4.84 8.30 -25.52
CA ASP A 69 4.67 9.64 -26.10
C ASP A 69 3.36 10.33 -25.69
N LYS A 70 2.42 9.64 -25.02
CA LYS A 70 1.15 10.23 -24.57
C LYS A 70 1.31 10.99 -23.25
N SER A 71 0.59 12.10 -23.11
CA SER A 71 0.54 12.84 -21.86
C SER A 71 -0.16 12.03 -20.75
N GLN A 72 0.16 12.30 -19.48
CA GLN A 72 -0.54 11.63 -18.36
C GLN A 72 -2.05 11.88 -18.38
N ALA A 73 -2.48 13.06 -18.85
CA ALA A 73 -3.89 13.39 -18.98
C ALA A 73 -4.58 12.51 -20.03
N ASP A 74 -3.94 12.28 -21.18
CA ASP A 74 -4.49 11.42 -22.23
C ASP A 74 -4.59 9.95 -21.76
N VAL A 75 -3.54 9.46 -21.10
CA VAL A 75 -3.50 8.12 -20.49
C VAL A 75 -4.64 7.95 -19.48
N GLU A 76 -4.87 8.97 -18.64
CA GLU A 76 -5.98 8.97 -17.68
C GLU A 76 -7.35 8.94 -18.37
N GLN A 77 -7.58 9.77 -19.39
CA GLN A 77 -8.85 9.79 -20.11
C GLN A 77 -9.15 8.47 -20.82
N ILE A 78 -8.13 7.86 -21.42
CA ILE A 78 -8.22 6.53 -22.04
C ILE A 78 -8.65 5.50 -21.00
N MET A 79 -7.94 5.45 -19.86
CA MET A 79 -8.21 4.49 -18.79
C MET A 79 -9.64 4.62 -18.26
N LEU A 80 -10.05 5.84 -17.90
CA LEU A 80 -11.39 6.12 -17.38
C LEU A 80 -12.48 5.73 -18.37
N ARG A 81 -12.28 6.01 -19.66
CA ARG A 81 -13.23 5.66 -20.73
C ARG A 81 -13.35 4.15 -20.96
N GLN A 82 -12.26 3.39 -20.83
CA GLN A 82 -12.35 1.93 -20.97
C GLN A 82 -12.98 1.30 -19.72
N MET A 83 -12.58 1.74 -18.54
CA MET A 83 -13.13 1.24 -17.28
C MET A 83 -14.64 1.50 -17.17
N SER A 84 -15.11 2.70 -17.55
CA SER A 84 -16.53 3.05 -17.47
C SER A 84 -17.44 2.21 -18.36
N LYS A 85 -16.91 1.63 -19.45
CA LYS A 85 -17.68 0.70 -20.31
C LYS A 85 -17.91 -0.65 -19.65
N ILE A 86 -17.07 -1.00 -18.69
CA ILE A 86 -17.07 -2.32 -18.03
C ILE A 86 -17.76 -2.23 -16.67
N ASN A 87 -17.44 -1.21 -15.88
CA ASN A 87 -17.95 -1.05 -14.52
C ASN A 87 -17.96 0.42 -14.09
N GLU A 88 -19.16 0.99 -14.00
CA GLU A 88 -19.36 2.40 -13.61
C GLU A 88 -19.04 2.64 -12.13
N ASP A 89 -19.33 1.68 -11.25
CA ASP A 89 -19.01 1.79 -9.81
C ASP A 89 -17.50 1.84 -9.56
N LEU A 90 -16.73 1.08 -10.33
CA LEU A 90 -15.26 1.10 -10.23
C LEU A 90 -14.70 2.46 -10.65
N LYS A 91 -15.30 3.09 -11.67
CA LYS A 91 -14.96 4.44 -12.09
C LYS A 91 -15.31 5.47 -11.02
N ASN A 92 -16.48 5.35 -10.38
CA ASN A 92 -16.85 6.20 -9.25
C ASN A 92 -15.87 6.05 -8.07
N ARG A 93 -15.40 4.84 -7.79
CA ARG A 93 -14.37 4.58 -6.77
C ARG A 93 -12.99 5.15 -7.15
N CYS A 94 -12.62 5.14 -8.42
CA CYS A 94 -11.42 5.82 -8.91
C CYS A 94 -11.49 7.34 -8.66
N ASP A 95 -12.62 7.97 -8.99
CA ASP A 95 -12.84 9.40 -8.76
C ASP A 95 -12.82 9.73 -7.25
N LEU A 96 -13.42 8.88 -6.42
CA LEU A 96 -13.36 8.98 -4.96
C LEU A 96 -11.92 8.87 -4.43
N ALA A 97 -11.16 7.87 -4.87
CA ALA A 97 -9.77 7.68 -4.46
C ALA A 97 -8.90 8.89 -4.82
N LYS A 98 -9.05 9.43 -6.04
CA LYS A 98 -8.34 10.64 -6.47
C LYS A 98 -8.69 11.86 -5.60
N SER A 99 -9.97 12.03 -5.27
CA SER A 99 -10.45 13.12 -4.40
C SER A 99 -9.90 12.99 -2.96
N CYS A 100 -9.95 11.78 -2.39
CA CYS A 100 -9.40 11.50 -1.06
C CYS A 100 -7.88 11.68 -1.03
N LEU A 101 -7.16 11.20 -2.04
CA LEU A 101 -5.71 11.38 -2.15
C LEU A 101 -5.35 12.86 -2.19
N LYS A 102 -6.03 13.66 -3.02
CA LYS A 102 -5.81 15.12 -3.07
C LYS A 102 -5.97 15.77 -1.70
N LYS A 103 -6.99 15.37 -0.93
CA LYS A 103 -7.19 15.86 0.45
C LYS A 103 -6.10 15.39 1.41
N LEU A 104 -5.60 14.18 1.23
CA LEU A 104 -4.63 13.55 2.13
C LEU A 104 -3.22 14.16 2.00
N ILE A 105 -2.76 14.42 0.78
CA ILE A 105 -1.40 14.90 0.51
C ILE A 105 -1.33 16.37 0.05
N ASP A 106 -2.48 17.05 -0.04
CA ASP A 106 -2.61 18.43 -0.52
C ASP A 106 -1.91 18.70 -1.87
N ALA A 107 -1.97 17.74 -2.78
CA ALA A 107 -1.33 17.81 -4.09
C ALA A 107 -2.21 17.19 -5.19
N ASN A 108 -2.00 17.62 -6.44
CA ASN A 108 -2.65 16.96 -7.55
C ASN A 108 -1.98 15.61 -7.83
N ALA A 109 -2.78 14.59 -8.10
CA ALA A 109 -2.26 13.27 -8.40
C ALA A 109 -1.36 13.20 -9.65
N LEU A 110 -1.47 14.18 -10.56
CA LEU A 110 -0.57 14.34 -11.72
C LEU A 110 0.85 14.80 -11.33
N GLU A 111 1.03 15.39 -10.14
CA GLU A 111 2.34 15.81 -9.63
C GLU A 111 3.13 14.63 -9.06
N LEU A 112 2.46 13.50 -8.78
CA LEU A 112 3.10 12.32 -8.26
C LEU A 112 4.05 11.69 -9.30
N PRO A 113 5.17 11.10 -8.85
CA PRO A 113 6.11 10.43 -9.74
C PRO A 113 5.44 9.29 -10.53
N LYS A 114 5.89 9.07 -11.77
CA LYS A 114 5.41 7.94 -12.58
C LYS A 114 5.90 6.60 -12.03
N VAL A 115 5.06 5.57 -12.18
CA VAL A 115 5.44 4.16 -12.06
C VAL A 115 5.93 3.66 -13.42
N SER A 116 6.99 2.86 -13.45
CA SER A 116 7.55 2.28 -14.69
C SER A 116 7.51 0.74 -14.69
N GLY A 117 7.48 0.14 -15.87
CA GLY A 117 7.39 -1.32 -16.02
C GLY A 117 6.03 -1.86 -15.61
N GLY A 118 5.99 -3.08 -15.07
CA GLY A 118 4.74 -3.74 -14.69
C GLY A 118 4.10 -4.56 -15.81
N ILE A 119 3.18 -5.44 -15.44
CA ILE A 119 2.43 -6.30 -16.35
C ILE A 119 0.95 -5.95 -16.19
N ALA A 120 0.24 -5.80 -17.31
CA ALA A 120 -1.20 -5.55 -17.28
C ALA A 120 -1.93 -6.66 -16.53
N PRO A 121 -2.80 -6.34 -15.54
CA PRO A 121 -3.57 -7.34 -14.81
C PRO A 121 -4.63 -8.00 -15.71
N LYS A 122 -5.31 -9.01 -15.18
CA LYS A 122 -6.46 -9.64 -15.87
C LYS A 122 -7.71 -8.76 -15.80
N ASP A 123 -7.92 -8.15 -14.64
CA ASP A 123 -9.07 -7.32 -14.31
C ASP A 123 -8.60 -5.98 -13.75
N TYR A 124 -9.47 -4.98 -13.80
CA TYR A 124 -9.20 -3.68 -13.18
C TYR A 124 -9.13 -3.81 -11.65
N VAL A 125 -8.23 -3.04 -11.06
CA VAL A 125 -7.98 -2.93 -9.62
C VAL A 125 -8.85 -1.84 -9.03
N ASP A 126 -9.42 -2.10 -7.85
CA ASP A 126 -10.15 -1.08 -7.10
C ASP A 126 -9.17 -0.09 -6.43
N GLU A 127 -9.01 1.09 -7.05
CA GLU A 127 -8.09 2.14 -6.59
C GLU A 127 -8.43 2.64 -5.17
N TYR A 128 -9.72 2.68 -4.81
CA TYR A 128 -10.13 3.14 -3.48
C TYR A 128 -9.83 2.09 -2.41
N ALA A 129 -10.06 0.80 -2.71
CA ALA A 129 -9.69 -0.28 -1.81
C ALA A 129 -8.18 -0.31 -1.52
N ALA A 130 -7.34 -0.18 -2.55
CA ALA A 130 -5.89 -0.11 -2.35
C ALA A 130 -5.47 1.12 -1.54
N PHE A 131 -6.07 2.29 -1.80
CA PHE A 131 -5.83 3.51 -1.04
C PHE A 131 -6.24 3.37 0.44
N ALA A 132 -7.48 2.94 0.70
CA ALA A 132 -8.01 2.78 2.06
C ALA A 132 -7.26 1.70 2.86
N GLY A 133 -6.93 0.58 2.19
CA GLY A 133 -6.08 -0.46 2.76
C GLY A 133 -4.70 0.07 3.12
N GLY A 134 -4.09 0.89 2.28
CA GLY A 134 -2.81 1.55 2.56
C GLY A 134 -2.86 2.50 3.77
N LEU A 135 -4.00 3.15 4.03
CA LEU A 135 -4.15 3.94 5.25
C LEU A 135 -4.29 3.05 6.50
N LEU A 136 -5.02 1.95 6.41
CA LEU A 136 -5.38 1.13 7.58
C LEU A 136 -4.40 -0.01 7.90
N HIS A 137 -3.54 -0.41 6.96
CA HIS A 137 -2.70 -1.61 7.10
C HIS A 137 -1.89 -1.64 8.41
N ASP A 138 -1.43 -0.48 8.86
CA ASP A 138 -0.55 -0.38 10.02
C ASP A 138 -1.20 0.16 11.29
N ILE A 139 -2.55 0.22 11.34
CA ILE A 139 -3.27 0.75 12.51
C ILE A 139 -2.89 0.01 13.80
N GLY A 140 -2.59 -1.30 13.70
CA GLY A 140 -2.21 -2.11 14.85
C GLY A 140 -0.84 -1.77 15.43
N THR A 141 -0.03 -0.95 14.76
CA THR A 141 1.29 -0.53 15.24
C THR A 141 1.19 0.30 16.51
N TYR A 142 0.09 1.04 16.70
CA TYR A 142 -0.17 1.76 17.95
C TYR A 142 -0.19 0.84 19.19
N PHE A 143 -0.51 -0.44 19.01
CA PHE A 143 -0.60 -1.42 20.09
C PHE A 143 0.70 -2.19 20.33
N VAL A 144 1.77 -1.93 19.58
CA VAL A 144 3.09 -2.59 19.74
C VAL A 144 4.21 -1.58 19.93
N LEU A 145 3.91 -0.47 20.59
CA LEU A 145 4.90 0.50 21.04
C LEU A 145 5.38 0.11 22.44
N ALA A 146 6.70 -0.04 22.60
CA ALA A 146 7.32 -0.16 23.92
C ALA A 146 7.34 1.19 24.64
N LYS A 147 7.47 2.29 23.87
CA LYS A 147 7.33 3.66 24.35
C LYS A 147 6.63 4.49 23.29
N ASP A 148 5.63 5.25 23.71
CA ASP A 148 4.71 5.95 22.81
C ASP A 148 5.13 7.39 22.48
N GLY A 149 6.25 7.89 23.01
CA GLY A 149 6.67 9.28 22.83
C GLY A 149 5.88 10.31 23.65
N SER A 150 5.00 9.88 24.56
CA SER A 150 4.32 10.77 25.51
C SER A 150 5.28 11.33 26.58
N LYS A 151 4.79 12.26 27.40
CA LYS A 151 5.53 12.74 28.58
C LYS A 151 5.83 11.61 29.56
N ALA A 152 4.91 10.67 29.75
CA ALA A 152 5.12 9.49 30.59
C ALA A 152 6.24 8.58 30.05
N ALA A 153 6.45 8.58 28.73
CA ALA A 153 7.55 7.91 28.07
C ALA A 153 8.85 8.74 28.00
N ASN A 154 8.94 9.86 28.72
CA ASN A 154 10.05 10.83 28.64
C ASN A 154 10.31 11.34 27.21
N GLY A 155 9.26 11.44 26.39
CA GLY A 155 9.34 11.84 24.98
C GLY A 155 10.01 10.81 24.06
N LYS A 156 10.36 9.61 24.56
CA LYS A 156 10.99 8.57 23.74
C LYS A 156 9.92 7.75 23.02
N LEU A 157 10.07 7.62 21.71
CA LEU A 157 9.28 6.70 20.88
C LEU A 157 10.11 5.44 20.62
N GLU A 158 9.53 4.26 20.78
CA GLU A 158 10.23 2.97 20.66
C GLU A 158 9.24 1.85 20.33
N PHE A 159 9.55 1.06 19.30
CA PHE A 159 8.76 -0.12 18.95
C PHE A 159 9.11 -1.30 19.86
N ASP A 160 8.12 -2.14 20.17
CA ASP A 160 8.35 -3.45 20.76
C ASP A 160 8.86 -4.41 19.66
N GLY A 161 10.18 -4.44 19.45
CA GLY A 161 10.82 -5.20 18.38
C GLY A 161 10.43 -6.68 18.33
N PRO A 162 10.58 -7.46 19.43
CA PRO A 162 10.20 -8.88 19.46
C PRO A 162 8.74 -9.15 19.12
N ASN A 163 7.84 -8.25 19.53
CA ASN A 163 6.40 -8.40 19.29
C ASN A 163 5.90 -7.60 18.09
N TYR A 164 6.77 -6.91 17.35
CA TYR A 164 6.35 -5.97 16.31
C TYR A 164 5.50 -6.65 15.25
N ILE A 165 5.83 -7.91 14.91
CA ILE A 165 5.09 -8.76 13.97
C ILE A 165 3.58 -8.90 14.32
N LEU A 166 3.21 -8.75 15.60
CA LEU A 166 1.82 -8.81 16.05
C LEU A 166 0.97 -7.61 15.61
N HIS A 167 1.57 -6.51 15.13
CA HIS A 167 0.82 -5.32 14.69
C HIS A 167 -0.25 -5.68 13.66
N GLY A 168 0.03 -6.60 12.73
CA GLY A 168 -0.94 -6.99 11.72
C GLY A 168 -2.17 -7.70 12.31
N LEU A 169 -1.96 -8.65 13.22
CA LEU A 169 -3.06 -9.38 13.88
C LEU A 169 -3.82 -8.49 14.87
N ARG A 170 -3.13 -7.63 15.62
CA ARG A 170 -3.77 -6.65 16.53
C ARG A 170 -4.58 -5.62 15.75
N GLY A 171 -4.05 -5.14 14.62
CA GLY A 171 -4.76 -4.25 13.72
C GLY A 171 -6.00 -4.89 13.12
N TYR A 172 -5.90 -6.14 12.66
CA TYR A 172 -7.03 -6.93 12.19
C TYR A 172 -8.15 -7.02 13.25
N ASN A 173 -7.83 -7.51 14.45
CA ASN A 173 -8.84 -7.65 15.52
C ASN A 173 -9.45 -6.30 15.89
N TYR A 174 -8.61 -5.26 16.02
CA TYR A 174 -9.08 -3.91 16.34
C TYR A 174 -10.06 -3.35 15.30
N LEU A 175 -9.82 -3.60 14.01
CA LEU A 175 -10.71 -3.16 12.94
C LEU A 175 -12.06 -3.89 13.02
N ILE A 176 -12.07 -5.20 13.26
CA ILE A 176 -13.29 -5.98 13.47
C ILE A 176 -14.08 -5.46 14.67
N ASP A 177 -13.41 -5.25 15.81
CA ASP A 177 -14.03 -4.75 17.04
C ASP A 177 -14.63 -3.34 16.87
N ASN A 178 -14.10 -2.54 15.94
CA ASN A 178 -14.62 -1.21 15.58
C ASN A 178 -15.60 -1.23 14.40
N GLY A 179 -16.14 -2.41 14.05
CA GLY A 179 -17.19 -2.60 13.06
C GLY A 179 -16.74 -2.34 11.62
N PHE A 180 -15.47 -2.58 11.30
CA PHE A 180 -15.00 -2.64 9.91
C PHE A 180 -15.21 -4.04 9.35
N SER A 181 -15.34 -4.14 8.03
CA SER A 181 -15.52 -5.39 7.33
C SER A 181 -14.27 -6.27 7.37
N GLU A 182 -14.46 -7.57 7.17
CA GLU A 182 -13.39 -8.54 7.01
C GLU A 182 -12.44 -8.16 5.85
N ASP A 183 -13.01 -7.73 4.72
CA ASP A 183 -12.27 -7.30 3.52
C ASP A 183 -11.22 -6.22 3.86
N ILE A 184 -11.57 -5.31 4.77
CA ILE A 184 -10.73 -4.20 5.21
C ILE A 184 -9.74 -4.63 6.28
N ALA A 185 -10.20 -5.36 7.29
CA ALA A 185 -9.34 -5.83 8.37
C ALA A 185 -8.18 -6.70 7.85
N GLN A 186 -8.42 -7.47 6.79
CA GLN A 186 -7.43 -8.33 6.16
C GLN A 186 -6.23 -7.57 5.55
N PHE A 187 -6.36 -6.28 5.22
CA PHE A 187 -5.20 -5.46 4.81
C PHE A 187 -4.17 -5.35 5.92
N ALA A 188 -4.61 -5.17 7.18
CA ALA A 188 -3.70 -5.16 8.33
C ALA A 188 -3.16 -6.56 8.64
N ARG A 189 -3.94 -7.61 8.41
CA ARG A 189 -3.51 -8.98 8.70
C ARG A 189 -2.39 -9.47 7.77
N ASN A 190 -2.45 -9.11 6.48
CA ASN A 190 -1.76 -9.83 5.42
C ASN A 190 -0.67 -9.02 4.69
N HIS A 191 -0.23 -7.86 5.21
CA HIS A 191 0.77 -7.01 4.54
C HIS A 191 2.21 -7.27 4.95
N THR A 192 2.46 -8.18 5.91
CA THR A 192 3.82 -8.42 6.41
C THR A 192 4.67 -9.16 5.38
N GLY A 193 5.92 -8.72 5.21
CA GLY A 193 6.87 -9.38 4.33
C GLY A 193 6.41 -9.42 2.88
N VAL A 194 6.62 -10.53 2.18
CA VAL A 194 6.11 -10.73 0.81
C VAL A 194 4.98 -11.77 0.79
N GLY A 195 4.21 -11.77 1.88
CA GLY A 195 3.28 -12.83 2.27
C GLY A 195 3.99 -13.78 3.22
N LEU A 196 3.39 -14.01 4.40
CA LEU A 196 3.95 -14.86 5.43
C LEU A 196 3.15 -16.17 5.50
N THR A 197 3.77 -17.30 5.17
CA THR A 197 3.10 -18.62 5.16
C THR A 197 3.08 -19.26 6.54
N CYS A 198 2.17 -20.22 6.74
CA CYS A 198 2.09 -21.02 7.95
C CYS A 198 3.42 -21.72 8.25
N GLU A 199 4.09 -22.27 7.25
CA GLU A 199 5.40 -22.92 7.42
C GLU A 199 6.46 -21.92 7.88
N GLN A 200 6.45 -20.69 7.35
CA GLN A 200 7.37 -19.64 7.79
C GLN A 200 7.09 -19.21 9.23
N VAL A 201 5.82 -19.10 9.64
CA VAL A 201 5.44 -18.80 11.03
C VAL A 201 6.02 -19.84 11.99
N VAL A 202 5.84 -21.12 11.68
CA VAL A 202 6.33 -22.23 12.51
C VAL A 202 7.86 -22.31 12.48
N ALA A 203 8.47 -22.29 11.29
CA ALA A 203 9.91 -22.47 11.12
C ALA A 203 10.73 -21.33 11.74
N GLN A 204 10.20 -20.10 11.72
CA GLN A 204 10.85 -18.94 12.33
C GLN A 204 10.43 -18.71 13.79
N ASN A 205 9.58 -19.58 14.35
CA ASN A 205 9.05 -19.46 15.70
C ASN A 205 8.47 -18.07 15.99
N LEU A 206 7.68 -17.55 15.05
CA LEU A 206 7.07 -16.22 15.18
C LEU A 206 5.99 -16.25 16.28
N PRO A 207 5.82 -15.17 17.06
CA PRO A 207 4.76 -15.05 18.06
C PRO A 207 3.38 -14.83 17.40
N LEU A 208 3.04 -15.62 16.38
CA LEU A 208 1.76 -15.61 15.69
C LEU A 208 1.14 -17.01 15.79
N PRO A 209 -0.21 -17.12 15.84
CA PRO A 209 -0.88 -18.38 15.57
C PRO A 209 -0.40 -19.00 14.26
N ALA A 210 -0.23 -20.32 14.23
CA ALA A 210 0.13 -21.02 13.00
C ALA A 210 -0.98 -20.82 11.95
N GLY A 211 -0.62 -20.23 10.81
CA GLY A 211 -1.54 -19.99 9.70
C GLY A 211 -0.93 -19.10 8.63
N ASP A 212 -1.63 -18.99 7.50
CA ASP A 212 -1.22 -18.11 6.41
C ASP A 212 -1.67 -16.67 6.64
N TYR A 213 -0.74 -15.75 6.44
CA TYR A 213 -0.88 -14.29 6.50
C TYR A 213 -0.45 -13.70 5.15
N VAL A 214 -1.10 -14.16 4.08
CA VAL A 214 -0.82 -13.81 2.69
C VAL A 214 -1.96 -13.00 2.09
N PRO A 215 -1.69 -12.04 1.19
CA PRO A 215 -2.73 -11.28 0.51
C PRO A 215 -3.75 -12.18 -0.18
N ARG A 216 -5.04 -11.89 0.02
CA ARG A 216 -6.15 -12.64 -0.60
C ARG A 216 -6.71 -11.98 -1.87
N THR A 217 -6.37 -10.71 -2.07
CA THR A 217 -6.80 -9.92 -3.23
C THR A 217 -5.62 -9.15 -3.83
N VAL A 218 -5.81 -8.67 -5.06
CA VAL A 218 -4.80 -7.87 -5.76
C VAL A 218 -4.53 -6.55 -5.04
N GLU A 219 -5.55 -5.95 -4.42
CA GLU A 219 -5.44 -4.73 -3.63
C GLU A 219 -4.61 -4.96 -2.37
N GLN A 220 -4.83 -6.07 -1.64
CA GLN A 220 -4.00 -6.42 -0.49
C GLN A 220 -2.54 -6.67 -0.90
N GLU A 221 -2.31 -7.31 -2.06
CA GLU A 221 -0.95 -7.53 -2.56
C GLU A 221 -0.27 -6.21 -2.96
N ILE A 222 -1.02 -5.27 -3.53
CA ILE A 222 -0.53 -3.92 -3.83
C ILE A 222 -0.14 -3.18 -2.55
N VAL A 223 -0.98 -3.19 -1.50
CA VAL A 223 -0.66 -2.54 -0.22
C VAL A 223 0.56 -3.17 0.43
N MET A 224 0.64 -4.51 0.41
CA MET A 224 1.82 -5.24 0.87
C MET A 224 3.09 -4.81 0.13
N VAL A 225 3.03 -4.67 -1.20
CA VAL A 225 4.16 -4.20 -2.03
C VAL A 225 4.51 -2.75 -1.72
N ALA A 226 3.51 -1.87 -1.60
CA ALA A 226 3.67 -0.46 -1.31
C ALA A 226 4.40 -0.24 0.03
N ASP A 227 4.01 -0.97 1.08
CA ASP A 227 4.65 -0.94 2.41
C ASP A 227 6.18 -1.18 2.32
N LYS A 228 6.66 -1.90 1.30
CA LYS A 228 8.08 -2.26 1.22
C LYS A 228 8.97 -1.15 0.70
N TYR A 229 8.38 -0.08 0.17
CA TYR A 229 9.08 1.11 -0.26
C TYR A 229 9.32 2.11 0.86
N ASN A 230 8.73 1.95 2.06
CA ASN A 230 8.93 2.88 3.16
C ASN A 230 9.14 2.16 4.50
N SER A 231 10.15 2.57 5.25
CA SER A 231 10.45 2.05 6.59
C SER A 231 9.96 3.02 7.65
N LYS A 232 9.09 2.53 8.54
CA LYS A 232 8.58 3.19 9.76
C LYS A 232 9.61 3.37 10.87
N SER A 233 10.90 3.23 10.59
CA SER A 233 11.95 3.42 11.59
C SER A 233 11.89 4.81 12.22
N ILE A 234 12.42 4.97 13.44
CA ILE A 234 12.62 6.29 14.04
C ILE A 234 13.67 7.02 13.19
N GLN A 235 13.26 8.14 12.60
CA GLN A 235 13.67 8.61 11.27
C GLN A 235 13.14 7.71 10.13
N PRO A 236 11.92 7.98 9.63
CA PRO A 236 11.36 7.30 8.47
C PRO A 236 12.22 7.53 7.22
N ARG A 237 12.27 6.53 6.35
CA ARG A 237 13.03 6.58 5.10
C ARG A 237 12.40 5.68 4.06
N PHE A 238 12.55 6.04 2.79
CA PHE A 238 12.22 5.15 1.72
C PHE A 238 13.31 4.10 1.50
N LEU A 239 12.90 2.93 1.00
CA LEU A 239 13.79 1.84 0.63
C LEU A 239 13.78 1.68 -0.88
N THR A 240 14.97 1.55 -1.48
CA THR A 240 15.05 1.11 -2.87
C THR A 240 14.63 -0.36 -3.02
N VAL A 241 14.33 -0.78 -4.27
CA VAL A 241 14.05 -2.18 -4.59
C VAL A 241 15.14 -3.11 -4.09
N ASP A 242 16.41 -2.74 -4.28
CA ASP A 242 17.55 -3.55 -3.84
C ASP A 242 17.75 -3.53 -2.33
N THR A 243 17.51 -2.38 -1.68
CA THR A 243 17.55 -2.28 -0.21
C THR A 243 16.52 -3.22 0.41
N TYR A 244 15.28 -3.21 -0.07
CA TYR A 244 14.27 -4.14 0.43
C TYR A 244 14.58 -5.60 0.03
N ARG A 245 15.10 -5.87 -1.17
CA ARG A 245 15.52 -7.22 -1.59
C ARG A 245 16.52 -7.84 -0.59
N ARG A 246 17.54 -7.07 -0.19
CA ARG A 246 18.52 -7.51 0.83
C ARG A 246 17.85 -7.74 2.18
N LYS A 247 16.88 -6.90 2.57
CA LYS A 247 16.11 -7.08 3.80
C LYS A 247 15.27 -8.36 3.77
N ALA A 248 14.59 -8.63 2.65
CA ALA A 248 13.78 -9.84 2.46
C ALA A 248 14.63 -11.13 2.52
N ALA A 249 15.83 -11.12 1.93
CA ALA A 249 16.75 -12.27 1.93
C ALA A 249 17.14 -12.74 3.34
N ARG A 250 17.14 -11.84 4.34
CA ARG A 250 17.40 -12.19 5.75
C ARG A 250 16.39 -13.15 6.35
N PHE A 251 15.21 -13.25 5.74
CA PHE A 251 14.11 -14.13 6.14
C PHE A 251 13.91 -15.29 5.15
N GLY A 252 14.89 -15.53 4.26
CA GLY A 252 14.88 -16.57 3.25
C GLY A 252 15.09 -16.03 1.84
N GLU A 253 15.92 -16.69 1.04
CA GLU A 253 16.23 -16.27 -0.33
C GLU A 253 14.98 -16.27 -1.24
N GLU A 254 14.03 -17.17 -0.98
CA GLU A 254 12.75 -17.18 -1.69
C GLU A 254 11.95 -15.89 -1.49
N ASN A 255 12.08 -15.20 -0.35
CA ASN A 255 11.44 -13.90 -0.15
C ASN A 255 12.06 -12.81 -1.03
N ALA A 256 13.38 -12.88 -1.26
CA ALA A 256 14.07 -11.96 -2.17
C ALA A 256 13.65 -12.19 -3.63
N LYS A 257 13.54 -13.46 -4.06
CA LYS A 257 13.02 -13.82 -5.39
C LYS A 257 11.57 -13.37 -5.57
N ARG A 258 10.72 -13.66 -4.57
CA ARG A 258 9.30 -13.27 -4.59
C ARG A 258 9.13 -11.75 -4.66
N TRP A 259 9.94 -10.99 -3.93
CA TRP A 259 9.97 -9.53 -4.04
C TRP A 259 10.27 -9.07 -5.47
N MET A 260 11.26 -9.65 -6.14
CA MET A 260 11.58 -9.28 -7.51
C MET A 260 10.45 -9.63 -8.50
N CYS A 261 9.76 -10.75 -8.29
CA CYS A 261 8.55 -11.08 -9.05
C CYS A 261 7.44 -10.04 -8.84
N LEU A 262 7.23 -9.57 -7.61
CA LEU A 262 6.25 -8.53 -7.29
C LEU A 262 6.60 -7.20 -7.96
N VAL A 263 7.86 -6.78 -7.90
CA VAL A 263 8.35 -5.56 -8.57
C VAL A 263 8.16 -5.66 -10.08
N ASN A 264 8.42 -6.83 -10.68
CA ASN A 264 8.17 -7.04 -12.10
C ASN A 264 6.68 -6.99 -12.45
N LYS A 265 5.82 -7.52 -11.59
CA LYS A 265 4.36 -7.54 -11.78
C LYS A 265 3.76 -6.14 -11.70
N TYR A 266 4.06 -5.39 -10.64
CA TYR A 266 3.40 -4.12 -10.35
C TYR A 266 4.13 -2.89 -10.91
N GLY A 267 5.41 -3.04 -11.26
CA GLY A 267 6.26 -1.94 -11.68
C GLY A 267 7.08 -1.34 -10.55
N ARG A 268 7.87 -0.32 -10.89
CA ARG A 268 8.81 0.37 -10.00
C ARG A 268 8.36 1.81 -9.78
N VAL A 269 8.25 2.20 -8.52
CA VAL A 269 8.09 3.60 -8.13
C VAL A 269 9.43 4.33 -8.11
N SER A 270 9.42 5.62 -8.42
CA SER A 270 10.60 6.48 -8.29
C SER A 270 10.80 6.89 -6.83
N VAL A 271 11.56 6.08 -6.10
CA VAL A 271 11.81 6.27 -4.66
C VAL A 271 12.44 7.63 -4.34
N CYS A 272 13.43 8.09 -5.12
CA CYS A 272 14.05 9.39 -4.88
C CYS A 272 13.05 10.54 -5.02
N LYS A 273 12.23 10.53 -6.07
CA LYS A 273 11.22 11.58 -6.27
C LYS A 273 10.13 11.57 -5.20
N LEU A 274 9.74 10.37 -4.73
CA LEU A 274 8.81 10.25 -3.59
C LEU A 274 9.45 10.75 -2.30
N ALA A 275 10.73 10.46 -2.07
CA ALA A 275 11.46 10.95 -0.92
C ALA A 275 11.55 12.49 -0.93
N ASP A 276 11.86 13.10 -2.08
CA ASP A 276 11.83 14.55 -2.26
C ASP A 276 10.43 15.14 -2.00
N PHE A 277 9.38 14.51 -2.55
CA PHE A 277 7.99 14.94 -2.39
C PHE A 277 7.54 14.92 -0.92
N PHE A 278 7.87 13.87 -0.17
CA PHE A 278 7.50 13.72 1.24
C PHE A 278 8.52 14.32 2.22
N GLY A 279 9.63 14.89 1.73
CA GLY A 279 10.71 15.41 2.58
C GLY A 279 11.41 14.33 3.43
N LEU A 280 11.49 13.10 2.93
CA LEU A 280 12.11 11.95 3.60
C LEU A 280 13.43 11.57 2.95
N LYS A 281 14.23 10.74 3.65
CA LYS A 281 15.50 10.20 3.13
C LYS A 281 15.29 8.90 2.35
N VAL A 282 16.29 8.50 1.56
CA VAL A 282 16.37 7.20 0.87
C VAL A 282 17.50 6.36 1.45
N ASP A 283 17.30 5.04 1.50
CA ASP A 283 18.27 4.01 1.89
C ASP A 283 18.56 2.99 0.76
#